data_AF-A0A9E1RND1-F1
#
_entry.id   AF-A0A9E1RND1-F1
#
_cell.length_a   1.000
_cell.length_b   1.000
_cell.length_c   1.000
_cell.angle_alpha   90.00
_cell.angle_beta   90.00
_cell.angle_gamma   90.00
#
_symmetry.space_group_name_H-M   'P 1'
#
loop_
_entity.id
_entity.type
_entity.pdbx_description
1 polymer ?
#
loop_
_entity_poly.entity_id
_entity_poly.type
_entity_poly.pdbx_seq_one_letter_code
_entity_poly.pdbx_strand_id
1 'polypeptide(L)' 'FVASLEPGVTELSMQPAIDTPELHALLGDTQARIGDHAVLIDPANRQLLKDAGVQLISWVAIRDLQRSPGA' A
#
# COMPACT_ATOMS: atom_id res chain seq x y z
N PHE A 1 11.20 -6.10 4.19
CA PHE A 1 10.08 -5.62 5.03
C PHE A 1 8.98 -6.67 5.12
N VAL A 2 8.23 -6.97 4.04
CA VAL A 2 7.07 -7.88 4.10
C VAL A 2 7.40 -9.26 4.71
N ALA A 3 8.53 -9.86 4.32
CA ALA A 3 8.95 -11.18 4.81
C ALA A 3 9.31 -11.25 6.32
N SER A 4 9.39 -10.11 7.01
CA SER A 4 9.71 -10.06 8.45
C SER A 4 8.51 -9.66 9.32
N LEU A 5 7.31 -9.60 8.75
CA LEU A 5 6.09 -9.29 9.49
C LEU A 5 5.55 -10.54 10.18
N GLU A 6 5.15 -10.40 11.44
CA GLU A 6 4.38 -11.42 12.15
C GLU A 6 2.96 -11.54 11.58
N PRO A 7 2.28 -12.70 11.72
CA PRO A 7 0.90 -12.85 11.30
C PRO A 7 -0.04 -11.84 11.99
N GLY A 8 -0.91 -11.20 11.20
CA GLY A 8 -1.86 -10.22 11.70
C GLY A 8 -2.36 -9.27 10.61
N VAL A 9 -2.91 -8.13 11.03
CA VAL A 9 -3.33 -7.06 10.12
C VAL A 9 -2.28 -5.96 10.17
N THR A 10 -1.69 -5.63 9.03
CA THR A 10 -0.74 -4.51 8.87
C THR A 10 -1.34 -3.48 7.93
N GLU A 11 -1.32 -2.22 8.35
CA GLU A 11 -1.65 -1.07 7.50
C GLU A 11 -0.36 -0.38 7.06
N LEU A 12 -0.22 -0.13 5.76
CA LEU A 12 0.87 0.65 5.18
C LEU A 12 0.27 1.91 4.55
N SER A 13 0.67 3.09 5.07
CA SER A 13 0.25 4.38 4.53
C SER A 13 1.35 4.93 3.61
N MET A 14 0.98 5.29 2.38
CA MET A 14 1.88 5.78 1.34
C MET A 14 1.27 6.98 0.64
N GLN A 15 2.09 7.81 0.01
CA GLN A 15 1.67 9.02 -0.70
C GLN A 15 2.16 9.00 -2.16
N PRO A 16 1.76 8.02 -2.98
CA PRO A 16 2.22 7.91 -4.35
C PRO A 16 1.85 9.14 -5.18
N ALA A 17 2.81 9.63 -5.96
CA ALA A 17 2.59 10.66 -6.97
C ALA A 17 3.35 10.33 -8.26
N ILE A 18 2.76 10.70 -9.39
CA ILE A 18 3.44 10.65 -10.69
C ILE A 18 4.43 11.82 -10.76
N ASP A 19 5.61 11.58 -11.33
CA ASP A 19 6.63 12.60 -11.52
C ASP A 19 6.18 13.60 -12.59
N THR A 20 5.74 14.79 -12.17
CA THR A 20 5.31 15.87 -13.06
C THR A 20 5.89 17.22 -12.63
N PRO A 21 6.04 18.19 -13.56
CA PRO A 21 6.46 19.54 -13.21
C PRO A 21 5.57 20.21 -12.16
N GLU A 22 4.25 19.99 -12.22
CA GLU A 22 3.30 20.53 -11.25
C GLU A 22 3.55 20.00 -9.84
N LEU A 23 3.93 18.73 -9.69
CA LEU A 23 4.27 18.13 -8.40
C LEU A 23 5.47 18.86 -7.76
N HIS A 24 6.53 19.08 -8.53
CA HIS A 24 7.74 19.78 -8.09
C HIS A 24 7.50 21.26 -7.81
N ALA A 25 6.55 21.88 -8.51
CA ALA A 25 6.20 23.28 -8.29
C ALA A 25 5.34 23.50 -7.04
N LEU A 26 4.48 22.54 -6.70
CA LEU A 26 3.52 22.66 -5.59
C LEU A 26 4.05 22.17 -4.24
N LEU A 27 5.03 21.27 -4.24
CA LEU A 27 5.52 20.61 -3.04
C LEU A 27 7.03 20.84 -2.85
N GLY A 28 7.50 20.62 -1.63
CA GLY A 28 8.93 20.60 -1.31
C GLY A 28 9.61 19.33 -1.83
N ASP A 29 10.06 18.46 -0.93
CA ASP A 29 10.63 17.19 -1.33
C ASP A 29 9.56 16.25 -1.92
N THR A 30 9.71 15.92 -3.20
CA THR A 30 8.81 15.07 -3.98
C THR A 30 9.32 13.64 -4.14
N GLN A 31 10.59 13.37 -3.84
CA GLN A 31 11.23 12.09 -4.19
C GLN A 31 10.60 10.92 -3.46
N ALA A 32 10.22 11.10 -2.20
CA ALA A 32 9.53 10.05 -1.43
C ALA A 32 8.20 9.64 -2.09
N ARG A 33 7.42 10.60 -2.61
CA ARG A 33 6.11 10.34 -3.24
C ARG A 33 6.25 9.66 -4.61
N ILE A 34 7.26 10.06 -5.37
CA ILE A 34 7.60 9.42 -6.65
C ILE A 34 8.09 7.98 -6.39
N GLY A 35 8.89 7.79 -5.34
CA GLY A 35 9.34 6.49 -4.88
C GLY A 35 8.18 5.58 -4.44
N ASP A 36 7.24 6.10 -3.67
CA ASP A 36 6.02 5.39 -3.26
C ASP A 36 5.22 4.90 -4.49
N HIS A 37 5.08 5.77 -5.50
CA HIS A 37 4.42 5.38 -6.75
C HIS A 37 5.17 4.24 -7.44
N ALA A 38 6.50 4.35 -7.60
CA ALA A 38 7.31 3.31 -8.22
C ALA A 38 7.19 1.96 -7.48
N VAL A 39 7.23 1.97 -6.14
CA VAL A 39 7.03 0.76 -5.31
C VAL A 39 5.67 0.12 -5.56
N LEU A 40 4.59 0.92 -5.63
CA LEU A 40 3.22 0.42 -5.75
C LEU A 40 2.86 -0.12 -7.12
N ILE A 41 3.49 0.38 -8.19
CA ILE A 41 3.21 -0.08 -9.56
C ILE A 41 4.11 -1.22 -10.02
N ASP A 42 5.21 -1.51 -9.31
CA ASP A 42 6.16 -2.56 -9.69
C ASP A 42 5.51 -3.96 -9.59
N PRO A 43 5.41 -4.71 -10.72
CA PRO A 43 4.89 -6.08 -10.71
C PRO A 43 5.65 -7.02 -9.78
N ALA A 44 6.96 -6.80 -9.57
CA ALA A 44 7.78 -7.61 -8.67
C ALA A 44 7.29 -7.50 -7.21
N ASN A 45 6.90 -6.30 -6.77
CA ASN A 45 6.33 -6.10 -5.43
C ASN A 45 4.97 -6.78 -5.29
N ARG A 46 4.15 -6.77 -6.34
CA ARG A 46 2.89 -7.53 -6.35
C ARG A 46 3.13 -9.03 -6.23
N GLN A 47 4.19 -9.56 -6.86
CA GLN A 47 4.56 -10.97 -6.74
C GLN A 47 5.10 -11.28 -5.34
N LEU A 48 5.96 -10.42 -4.79
CA LEU A 48 6.48 -10.55 -3.41
C LEU A 48 5.36 -10.68 -2.38
N LEU A 49 4.31 -9.86 -2.48
CA LEU A 49 3.16 -9.95 -1.58
C LEU A 49 2.44 -11.30 -1.67
N LYS A 50 2.26 -11.82 -2.89
CA LYS A 50 1.65 -13.14 -3.11
C LYS A 50 2.51 -14.26 -2.53
N ASP A 51 3.82 -14.23 -2.79
CA ASP A 51 4.76 -15.24 -2.32
C ASP A 51 4.86 -15.26 -0.80
N ALA A 52 4.72 -14.10 -0.17
CA ALA A 52 4.65 -13.95 1.29
C ALA A 52 3.28 -14.33 1.90
N GLY A 53 2.31 -14.76 1.08
CA GLY A 53 0.97 -15.11 1.56
C GLY A 53 0.13 -13.92 2.04
N VAL A 54 0.48 -12.70 1.63
CA VAL A 54 -0.24 -11.49 2.03
C VAL A 54 -1.59 -11.40 1.31
N GLN A 55 -2.65 -11.25 2.08
CA GLN A 55 -3.97 -10.91 1.56
C GLN A 55 -4.19 -9.39 1.63
N LEU A 56 -4.26 -8.74 0.47
CA LEU A 56 -4.70 -7.34 0.40
C LEU A 56 -6.19 -7.24 0.73
N ILE A 57 -6.54 -6.30 1.60
CA ILE A 57 -7.91 -6.08 2.06
C ILE A 57 -8.27 -4.60 2.01
N SER A 58 -9.53 -4.31 1.71
CA SER A 58 -10.07 -2.94 1.71
C SER A 58 -10.73 -2.61 3.04
N TRP A 59 -10.80 -1.33 3.37
CA TRP A 59 -11.57 -0.85 4.53
C TRP A 59 -13.05 -1.21 4.48
N VAL A 60 -13.62 -1.29 3.27
CA VAL A 60 -15.01 -1.74 3.09
C VAL A 60 -15.18 -3.19 3.53
N ALA A 61 -14.28 -4.09 3.10
CA ALA A 61 -14.33 -5.49 3.51
C ALA A 61 -14.17 -5.66 5.02
N ILE A 62 -13.24 -4.92 5.64
CA ILE A 62 -13.06 -4.94 7.11
C ILE A 62 -14.35 -4.47 7.82
N ARG A 63 -14.89 -3.33 7.39
CA ARG A 63 -16.12 -2.76 7.96
C ARG A 63 -17.30 -3.73 7.83
N ASP A 64 -17.45 -4.36 6.67
CA ASP A 64 -18.57 -5.27 6.41
C ASP A 64 -18.44 -6.54 7.27
N LEU A 65 -17.23 -7.05 7.49
CA LEU A 65 -16.97 -8.14 8.45
C LEU A 65 -17.31 -7.75 9.89
N GLN A 66 -16.93 -6.55 10.33
CA GLN A 66 -17.24 -6.04 11.67
C GLN A 66 -18.75 -5.85 11.92
N ARG A 67 -19.52 -5.59 10.85
CA ARG A 67 -20.97 -5.37 10.91
C ARG A 67 -21.79 -6.60 10.62
N SER A 68 -21.16 -7.67 10.14
CA SER A 68 -21.83 -8.94 9.93
C SER A 68 -22.24 -9.50 11.30
N PRO A 69 -23.48 -9.98 11.48
CA PRO A 69 -23.84 -10.71 12.69
C PRO A 69 -22.83 -11.84 12.87
N GLY A 70 -22.15 -11.88 14.02
CA GLY A 70 -21.19 -12.94 14.31
C GLY A 70 -21.86 -14.31 14.12
N ALA A 71 -21.21 -15.19 13.36
CA ALA A 71 -21.58 -16.60 13.29
C ALA A 71 -21.34 -17.28 14.64
#